data_AF-A0A940R3F5-F1
#
_entry.id   AF-A0A940R3F5-F1
#
_cell.length_a   1.000
_cell.length_b   1.000
_cell.length_c   1.000
_cell.angle_alpha   90.00
_cell.angle_beta   90.00
_cell.angle_gamma   90.00
#
_symmetry.space_group_name_H-M   'P 1'
#
loop_
_entity.id
_entity.type
_entity.pdbx_description
1 polymer ?
#
loop_
_entity_poly.entity_id
_entity_poly.type
_entity_poly.pdbx_seq_one_letter_code
_entity_poly.pdbx_strand_id
1 'polypeptide(L)'
;MENKHNSILTFLGLFPRAFRELKRNDPLRMAGATAFFTTFALPPILIILFQVFSLFLSRKMVGSQLMEVMSSTLGQAGAEQIRQTTRGFRMLGTNWYISVILFVFLLFVATTLFVVVKNTLNDIWQVRIKDKAGIVFNLKNRARSFAAILLAGLLFMISIVIDSFEVFAGKYITRIWP
;
A
#
# COMPACT_ATOMS: atom_id res chain seq x y z
N MET A 1 51.62 2.07 -2.48
CA MET A 1 50.42 2.45 -1.70
C MET A 1 49.67 3.59 -2.42
N GLU A 2 49.39 3.43 -3.71
CA GLU A 2 49.19 4.57 -4.64
C GLU A 2 47.94 4.36 -5.49
N ASN A 3 46.75 4.35 -4.88
CA ASN A 3 45.51 4.39 -5.68
C ASN A 3 44.24 4.85 -4.93
N LYS A 4 44.34 5.32 -3.68
CA LYS A 4 43.15 5.75 -2.92
C LYS A 4 42.68 7.17 -3.25
N HIS A 5 43.59 8.04 -3.71
CA HIS A 5 43.31 9.45 -3.98
C HIS A 5 42.46 9.66 -5.27
N ASN A 6 42.65 8.83 -6.29
CA ASN A 6 41.88 8.90 -7.54
C ASN A 6 40.46 8.32 -7.43
N SER A 7 40.20 7.38 -6.52
CA SER A 7 38.87 6.80 -6.32
C SER A 7 37.85 7.80 -5.77
N ILE A 8 38.27 8.72 -4.91
CA ILE A 8 37.37 9.73 -4.32
C ILE A 8 36.98 10.78 -5.38
N LEU A 9 37.94 11.19 -6.22
CA LEU A 9 37.71 12.13 -7.32
C LEU A 9 36.83 11.52 -8.43
N THR A 10 36.99 10.23 -8.73
CA THR A 10 36.09 9.52 -9.65
C THR A 10 34.68 9.38 -9.08
N PHE A 11 34.54 9.05 -7.80
CA PHE A 11 33.22 8.95 -7.14
C PHE A 11 32.48 10.30 -7.12
N LEU A 12 33.18 11.39 -6.79
CA LEU A 12 32.64 12.75 -6.87
C LEU A 12 32.28 13.16 -8.30
N GLY A 13 33.03 12.70 -9.30
CA GLY A 13 32.72 12.89 -10.72
C GLY A 13 31.51 12.10 -11.23
N LEU A 14 31.14 11.00 -10.56
CA LEU A 14 29.93 10.22 -10.88
C LEU A 14 28.66 10.90 -10.39
N PHE A 15 28.72 11.68 -9.31
CA PHE A 15 27.56 12.37 -8.74
C PHE A 15 26.82 13.29 -9.74
N PRO A 16 27.48 14.22 -10.46
CA PRO A 16 26.81 15.06 -11.44
C PRO A 16 26.29 14.27 -12.66
N ARG A 17 26.91 13.13 -12.99
CA ARG A 17 26.42 12.23 -14.07
C ARG A 17 25.14 11.51 -13.64
N ALA A 18 25.13 10.95 -12.43
CA ALA A 18 23.96 10.33 -11.84
C ALA A 18 22.81 11.33 -11.68
N PHE A 19 23.09 12.57 -11.26
CA PHE A 19 22.07 13.62 -11.15
C PHE A 19 21.48 14.02 -12.51
N ARG A 20 22.30 14.05 -13.56
CA ARG A 20 21.85 14.34 -14.93
C ARG A 20 20.95 13.23 -15.48
N GLU A 21 21.34 11.97 -15.27
CA GLU A 21 20.50 10.82 -15.66
C GLU A 21 19.21 10.75 -14.83
N LEU A 22 19.29 11.03 -13.53
CA LEU A 22 18.10 11.15 -12.67
C LEU A 22 17.16 12.23 -13.22
N LYS A 23 17.65 13.44 -13.52
CA LYS A 23 16.81 14.52 -14.08
C LYS A 23 16.22 14.16 -15.44
N ARG A 24 16.95 13.39 -16.26
CA ARG A 24 16.49 12.92 -17.57
C ARG A 24 15.32 11.93 -17.45
N ASN A 25 15.26 11.15 -16.37
CA ASN A 25 14.16 10.22 -16.09
C ASN A 25 12.91 10.89 -15.49
N ASP A 26 12.85 12.22 -15.38
CA ASP A 26 11.70 12.99 -14.87
C ASP A 26 11.08 12.44 -13.56
N PRO A 27 11.89 12.36 -12.48
CA PRO A 27 11.54 11.64 -11.26
C PRO A 27 10.44 12.34 -10.48
N LEU A 28 10.31 13.67 -10.62
CA LEU A 28 9.24 14.45 -10.01
C LEU A 28 7.88 14.07 -10.57
N ARG A 29 7.76 13.92 -11.89
CA ARG A 29 6.51 13.48 -12.52
C ARG A 29 6.16 12.06 -12.09
N MET A 30 7.14 11.15 -12.04
CA MET A 30 6.93 9.76 -11.61
C MET A 30 6.53 9.67 -10.14
N ALA A 31 7.19 10.43 -9.27
CA ALA A 31 6.85 10.52 -7.85
C ALA A 31 5.47 11.13 -7.64
N GLY A 32 5.14 12.22 -8.34
CA GLY A 32 3.84 12.86 -8.30
C GLY A 32 2.71 11.94 -8.79
N ALA A 33 2.90 11.24 -9.91
CA ALA A 33 1.94 10.26 -10.40
C ALA A 33 1.74 9.12 -9.40
N THR A 34 2.82 8.58 -8.85
CA THR A 34 2.75 7.49 -7.85
C THR A 34 2.02 7.95 -6.59
N ALA A 35 2.29 9.16 -6.08
CA ALA A 35 1.59 9.73 -4.93
C ALA A 35 0.10 9.93 -5.22
N PHE A 36 -0.26 10.50 -6.38
CA PHE A 36 -1.64 10.67 -6.81
C PHE A 36 -2.38 9.33 -6.85
N PHE A 37 -1.85 8.33 -7.56
CA PHE A 37 -2.45 7.00 -7.62
C PHE A 37 -2.54 6.33 -6.25
N THR A 38 -1.58 6.58 -5.34
CA THR A 38 -1.61 6.05 -3.97
C THR A 38 -2.77 6.65 -3.19
N THR A 39 -2.94 7.97 -3.21
CA THR A 39 -4.03 8.67 -2.50
C THR A 39 -5.40 8.16 -2.93
N PHE A 40 -5.59 7.88 -4.22
CA PHE A 40 -6.86 7.34 -4.74
C PHE A 40 -7.03 5.83 -4.53
N ALA A 41 -5.95 5.06 -4.50
CA ALA A 41 -6.02 3.61 -4.30
C ALA A 41 -6.07 3.18 -2.83
N LEU A 42 -5.60 4.02 -1.91
CA LEU A 42 -5.53 3.72 -0.49
C LEU A 42 -6.90 3.39 0.11
N PRO A 43 -7.98 4.18 -0.09
CA PRO A 43 -9.28 3.81 0.44
C PRO A 43 -9.85 2.49 -0.11
N PRO A 44 -9.84 2.22 -1.44
CA PRO A 44 -10.19 0.91 -1.99
C PRO A 44 -9.42 -0.26 -1.38
N ILE A 45 -8.10 -0.12 -1.20
CA ILE A 45 -7.26 -1.15 -0.57
C ILE A 45 -7.75 -1.43 0.85
N LEU A 46 -7.98 -0.40 1.65
CA LEU A 46 -8.45 -0.55 3.03
C LEU A 46 -9.84 -1.20 3.11
N ILE A 47 -10.73 -0.91 2.17
CA ILE A 47 -12.05 -1.55 2.10
C ILE A 47 -11.92 -3.04 1.80
N ILE A 48 -11.07 -3.41 0.83
CA ILE A 48 -10.80 -4.82 0.52
C ILE A 48 -10.24 -5.53 1.75
N LEU A 49 -9.27 -4.93 2.44
CA LEU A 49 -8.69 -5.48 3.66
C LEU A 49 -9.74 -5.62 4.78
N PHE A 50 -10.56 -4.59 5.02
CA PHE A 50 -11.63 -4.64 6.02
C PHE A 50 -12.62 -5.76 5.74
N GLN A 51 -13.00 -5.95 4.46
CA GLN A 51 -13.95 -6.97 4.07
C GLN A 51 -13.37 -8.37 4.26
N VAL A 52 -12.11 -8.60 3.87
CA VAL A 52 -11.40 -9.86 4.09
C VAL A 52 -11.23 -10.14 5.58
N PHE A 53 -10.82 -9.16 6.39
CA PHE A 53 -10.62 -9.35 7.83
C PHE A 53 -11.94 -9.53 8.59
N SER A 54 -13.03 -8.92 8.13
CA SER A 54 -14.35 -9.10 8.75
C SER A 54 -14.87 -10.54 8.68
N LEU A 55 -14.25 -11.41 7.87
CA LEU A 55 -14.52 -12.85 7.84
C LEU A 55 -13.89 -13.60 9.03
N PHE A 56 -12.79 -13.09 9.58
CA PHE A 56 -12.03 -13.73 10.65
C PHE A 56 -12.18 -13.02 12.01
N LEU A 57 -12.41 -11.70 12.01
CA LEU A 57 -12.52 -10.86 13.21
C LEU A 57 -13.87 -10.13 13.25
N SER A 58 -14.33 -9.83 14.47
CA SER A 58 -15.51 -9.00 14.71
C SER A 58 -15.35 -7.61 14.08
N ARG A 59 -16.33 -7.18 13.26
CA ARG A 59 -16.33 -5.88 12.55
C ARG A 59 -16.03 -4.67 13.44
N LYS A 60 -16.43 -4.72 14.71
CA LYS A 60 -16.20 -3.65 15.70
C LYS A 60 -14.71 -3.53 16.06
N MET A 61 -14.04 -4.67 16.25
CA MET A 61 -12.62 -4.75 16.63
C MET A 61 -11.73 -4.28 15.48
N VAL A 62 -11.98 -4.77 14.26
CA VAL A 62 -11.26 -4.33 13.06
C VAL A 62 -11.40 -2.83 12.85
N GLY A 63 -12.61 -2.28 13.02
CA GLY A 63 -12.86 -0.85 12.84
C GLY A 63 -12.14 0.05 13.86
N SER A 64 -12.18 -0.28 15.15
CA SER A 64 -11.55 0.55 16.19
C SER A 64 -10.03 0.51 16.14
N GLN A 65 -9.44 -0.69 16.01
CA GLN A 65 -7.98 -0.86 16.00
C GLN A 65 -7.35 -0.30 14.73
N LEU A 66 -8.00 -0.48 13.56
CA LEU A 66 -7.55 0.15 12.32
C LEU A 66 -7.53 1.68 12.45
N MET A 67 -8.57 2.28 13.03
CA MET A 67 -8.62 3.74 13.21
C MET A 67 -7.54 4.25 14.16
N GLU A 68 -7.18 3.48 15.19
CA GLU A 68 -6.10 3.80 16.11
C GLU A 68 -4.72 3.74 15.41
N VAL A 69 -4.46 2.68 14.64
CA VAL A 69 -3.23 2.56 13.85
C VAL A 69 -3.12 3.64 12.78
N MET A 70 -4.23 3.96 12.11
CA MET A 70 -4.24 5.04 11.11
C MET A 70 -4.03 6.40 11.76
N SER A 71 -4.61 6.65 12.94
CA SER A 71 -4.48 7.94 13.64
C SER A 71 -3.06 8.15 14.18
N SER A 72 -2.40 7.08 14.64
CA SER A 72 -1.01 7.14 15.11
C SER A 72 0.00 7.27 13.97
N THR A 73 -0.28 6.70 12.79
CA THR A 73 0.66 6.72 11.65
C THR A 73 0.47 7.91 10.72
N LEU A 74 -0.78 8.25 10.38
CA LEU A 74 -1.13 9.28 9.39
C LEU A 74 -1.65 10.58 10.03
N GLY A 75 -1.80 10.60 11.35
CA GLY A 75 -2.46 11.67 12.08
C GLY A 75 -4.00 11.62 11.96
N GLN A 76 -4.68 12.47 12.73
CA GLN A 76 -6.14 12.47 12.80
C GLN A 76 -6.81 12.81 11.45
N ALA A 77 -6.22 13.73 10.68
CA ALA A 77 -6.77 14.15 9.39
C ALA A 77 -6.78 12.99 8.37
N GLY A 78 -5.68 12.24 8.27
CA GLY A 78 -5.60 11.07 7.38
C GLY A 78 -6.55 9.95 7.81
N ALA A 79 -6.66 9.70 9.12
CA ALA A 79 -7.58 8.70 9.67
C ALA A 79 -9.06 9.06 9.42
N GLU A 80 -9.44 10.33 9.52
CA GLU A 80 -10.81 10.77 9.26
C GLU A 80 -11.18 10.63 7.78
N GLN A 81 -10.25 10.93 6.86
CA GLN A 81 -10.48 10.75 5.42
C GLN A 81 -10.75 9.27 5.06
N ILE A 82 -10.01 8.35 5.70
CA ILE A 82 -10.23 6.91 5.56
C ILE A 82 -11.61 6.51 6.14
N ARG A 83 -11.95 7.05 7.32
CA ARG A 83 -13.21 6.78 8.01
C ARG A 83 -14.42 7.21 7.18
N GLN A 84 -14.38 8.41 6.60
CA GLN A 84 -15.42 8.93 5.73
C GLN A 84 -15.58 8.06 4.49
N THR A 85 -14.47 7.66 3.88
CA THR A 85 -14.51 6.77 2.72
C THR A 85 -15.15 5.43 3.10
N THR A 86 -14.72 4.79 4.18
CA THR A 86 -15.26 3.50 4.65
C THR A 86 -16.75 3.58 5.00
N ARG A 87 -17.22 4.71 5.56
CA ARG A 87 -18.65 4.94 5.84
C ARG A 87 -19.49 5.01 4.57
N GLY A 88 -18.99 5.68 3.52
CA GLY A 88 -19.66 5.79 2.23
C GLY A 88 -19.97 4.42 1.61
N PHE A 89 -19.13 3.41 1.83
CA PHE A 89 -19.36 2.06 1.31
C PHE A 89 -20.36 1.22 2.11
N ARG A 90 -20.64 1.54 3.39
CA ARG A 90 -21.63 0.80 4.18
C ARG A 90 -23.07 0.99 3.68
N MET A 91 -23.36 2.11 3.02
CA MET A 91 -24.69 2.43 2.49
C MET A 91 -24.99 1.77 1.13
N LEU A 92 -24.03 1.09 0.49
CA LEU A 92 -24.15 0.60 -0.89
C LEU A 92 -24.69 -0.84 -1.00
N GLY A 93 -25.30 -1.35 0.08
CA GLY A 93 -25.73 -2.75 0.23
C GLY A 93 -27.15 -3.07 -0.22
N THR A 94 -27.85 -2.19 -0.94
CA THR A 94 -29.28 -2.40 -1.27
C THR A 94 -29.49 -3.46 -2.36
N ASN A 95 -28.49 -3.73 -3.22
CA ASN A 95 -28.61 -4.72 -4.29
C ASN A 95 -27.29 -5.49 -4.52
N TRP A 96 -27.34 -6.82 -4.47
CA TRP A 96 -26.15 -7.68 -4.46
C TRP A 96 -25.31 -7.56 -5.74
N TYR A 97 -25.97 -7.37 -6.89
CA TYR A 97 -25.28 -7.17 -8.18
C TYR A 97 -24.43 -5.89 -8.19
N ILE A 98 -24.93 -4.80 -7.58
CA ILE A 98 -24.22 -3.52 -7.48
C ILE A 98 -22.99 -3.68 -6.60
N SER A 99 -23.12 -4.41 -5.48
CA SER A 99 -22.00 -4.69 -4.59
C SER A 99 -20.88 -5.48 -5.28
N VAL A 100 -21.21 -6.46 -6.13
CA VAL A 100 -20.21 -7.24 -6.88
C VAL A 100 -19.48 -6.36 -7.91
N ILE A 101 -20.20 -5.58 -8.70
CA ILE A 101 -19.60 -4.69 -9.70
C ILE A 101 -18.68 -3.67 -9.03
N LEU A 102 -19.12 -3.10 -7.91
CA LEU A 102 -18.34 -2.14 -7.15
C LEU A 102 -17.09 -2.78 -6.54
N PHE A 103 -17.19 -4.00 -6.04
CA PHE A 103 -16.04 -4.75 -5.52
C PHE A 103 -14.99 -4.99 -6.61
N VAL A 104 -15.42 -5.40 -7.82
CA VAL A 104 -14.53 -5.56 -8.98
C VAL A 104 -13.90 -4.23 -9.37
N PHE A 105 -14.66 -3.13 -9.34
CA PHE A 105 -14.13 -1.79 -9.59
C PHE A 105 -13.07 -1.38 -8.56
N LEU A 106 -13.30 -1.63 -7.27
CA LEU A 106 -12.31 -1.35 -6.21
C LEU A 106 -11.03 -2.17 -6.41
N LEU A 107 -11.16 -3.46 -6.75
CA LEU A 107 -10.01 -4.30 -7.09
C LEU A 107 -9.24 -3.76 -8.29
N PHE A 108 -9.95 -3.26 -9.30
CA PHE A 108 -9.32 -2.65 -10.46
C PHE A 108 -8.49 -1.42 -10.07
N VAL A 109 -9.06 -0.51 -9.28
CA VAL A 109 -8.35 0.69 -8.80
C VAL A 109 -7.15 0.31 -7.92
N ALA A 110 -7.34 -0.58 -6.95
CA ALA A 110 -6.28 -1.03 -6.04
C ALA A 110 -5.11 -1.72 -6.77
N THR A 111 -5.40 -2.59 -7.73
CA THR A 111 -4.36 -3.29 -8.51
C THR A 111 -3.63 -2.36 -9.49
N THR A 112 -4.28 -1.26 -9.91
CA THR A 112 -3.68 -0.26 -10.82
C THR A 112 -2.53 0.47 -10.14
N LEU A 113 -2.61 0.76 -8.83
CA LEU A 113 -1.49 1.34 -8.08
C LEU A 113 -0.21 0.50 -8.22
N PHE A 114 -0.30 -0.81 -8.04
CA PHE A 114 0.86 -1.70 -8.16
C PHE A 114 1.42 -1.74 -9.58
N VAL A 115 0.56 -1.61 -10.60
CA VAL A 115 1.01 -1.47 -11.99
C VAL A 115 1.80 -0.17 -12.15
N VAL A 116 1.30 0.95 -11.63
CA VAL A 116 1.98 2.24 -11.66
C VAL A 116 3.32 2.17 -10.94
N VAL A 117 3.37 1.65 -9.70
CA VAL A 117 4.62 1.50 -8.93
C VAL A 117 5.62 0.63 -9.69
N LYS A 118 5.19 -0.52 -10.21
CA LYS A 118 6.06 -1.43 -10.96
C LYS A 118 6.58 -0.77 -12.24
N ASN A 119 5.73 -0.05 -12.97
CA ASN A 119 6.14 0.63 -14.19
C ASN A 119 7.13 1.76 -13.88
N THR A 120 6.84 2.60 -12.89
CA THR A 120 7.75 3.63 -12.40
C THR A 120 9.12 3.04 -12.04
N LEU A 121 9.13 1.89 -11.38
CA LEU A 121 10.35 1.24 -10.94
C LEU A 121 11.12 0.61 -12.11
N ASN A 122 10.42 -0.01 -13.06
CA ASN A 122 11.02 -0.53 -14.29
C ASN A 122 11.61 0.59 -15.15
N ASP A 123 10.95 1.74 -15.21
CA ASP A 123 11.43 2.92 -15.93
C ASP A 123 12.72 3.46 -15.30
N ILE A 124 12.80 3.54 -13.96
CA ILE A 124 14.02 3.93 -13.23
C ILE A 124 15.17 2.95 -13.51
N TRP A 125 14.90 1.64 -13.49
CA TRP A 125 15.91 0.60 -13.74
C TRP A 125 16.10 0.27 -15.23
N GLN A 126 15.45 0.99 -16.13
CA GLN A 126 15.48 0.77 -17.58
C GLN A 126 15.23 -0.70 -18.00
N VAL A 127 14.35 -1.38 -17.27
CA VAL A 127 13.97 -2.76 -17.56
C VAL A 127 12.98 -2.77 -18.72
N ARG A 128 13.41 -3.19 -19.92
CA ARG A 128 12.51 -3.44 -21.05
C ARG A 128 11.57 -4.60 -20.73
N ILE A 129 10.32 -4.26 -20.43
CA ILE A 129 9.25 -5.24 -20.33
C ILE A 129 8.96 -5.70 -21.77
N LYS A 130 9.13 -7.00 -22.07
CA LYS A 130 8.68 -7.55 -23.35
C LYS A 130 7.15 -7.54 -23.35
N ASP A 131 6.58 -6.73 -24.24
CA ASP A 131 5.15 -6.61 -24.48
C ASP A 131 4.55 -7.93 -24.99
N LYS A 132 4.25 -8.86 -24.10
CA LYS A 132 3.27 -9.91 -24.39
C LYS A 132 1.89 -9.39 -24.00
N ALA A 133 1.38 -8.49 -24.83
CA ALA A 133 0.07 -7.86 -24.69
C ALA A 133 -1.05 -8.87 -24.96
N GLY A 134 -1.56 -9.50 -23.89
CA GLY A 134 -2.77 -10.31 -23.95
C GLY A 134 -3.65 -10.08 -22.73
N ILE A 135 -4.97 -10.20 -22.89
CA ILE A 135 -5.94 -10.04 -21.79
C ILE A 135 -5.60 -10.96 -20.61
N VAL A 136 -5.20 -12.21 -20.91
CA VAL A 136 -4.78 -13.22 -19.93
C VAL A 136 -3.50 -12.80 -19.18
N PHE A 137 -2.55 -12.14 -19.86
CA PHE A 137 -1.33 -11.63 -19.22
C PHE A 137 -1.64 -10.50 -18.24
N ASN A 138 -2.53 -9.57 -18.62
CA ASN A 138 -3.00 -8.50 -17.76
C ASN A 138 -3.74 -9.04 -16.53
N LEU A 139 -4.60 -10.05 -16.69
CA LEU A 139 -5.32 -10.66 -15.57
C LEU A 139 -4.35 -11.35 -14.60
N LYS A 140 -3.36 -12.09 -15.11
CA LYS A 140 -2.32 -12.72 -14.28
C LYS A 140 -1.46 -11.71 -13.54
N ASN A 141 -1.12 -10.58 -14.16
CA ASN A 141 -0.37 -9.51 -13.51
C ASN A 141 -1.18 -8.85 -12.39
N ARG A 142 -2.49 -8.62 -12.62
CA ARG A 142 -3.41 -8.14 -11.57
C ARG A 142 -3.59 -9.13 -10.42
N ALA A 143 -3.65 -10.43 -10.71
CA ALA A 143 -3.71 -11.47 -9.68
C ALA A 143 -2.48 -11.46 -8.76
N ARG A 144 -1.28 -11.19 -9.30
CA ARG A 144 -0.05 -11.02 -8.49
C ARG A 144 -0.12 -9.78 -7.62
N SER A 145 -0.58 -8.64 -8.16
CA SER A 145 -0.79 -7.42 -7.36
C SER A 145 -1.81 -7.66 -6.25
N PHE A 146 -2.89 -8.38 -6.54
CA PHE A 146 -3.88 -8.76 -5.53
C PHE A 146 -3.27 -9.65 -4.43
N ALA A 147 -2.46 -10.65 -4.79
CA ALA A 147 -1.74 -11.45 -3.81
C ALA A 147 -0.79 -10.60 -2.93
N ALA A 148 -0.10 -9.61 -3.52
CA ALA A 148 0.73 -8.68 -2.77
C ALA A 148 -0.09 -7.84 -1.78
N ILE A 149 -1.27 -7.35 -2.18
CA ILE A 149 -2.20 -6.63 -1.29
C ILE A 149 -2.65 -7.54 -0.14
N LEU A 150 -3.01 -8.80 -0.42
CA LEU A 150 -3.42 -9.75 0.61
C LEU A 150 -2.28 -10.07 1.58
N LEU A 151 -1.04 -10.24 1.10
CA LEU A 151 0.12 -10.45 1.96
C LEU A 151 0.42 -9.24 2.85
N ALA A 152 0.37 -8.03 2.29
CA ALA A 152 0.52 -6.80 3.07
C ALA A 152 -0.59 -6.68 4.13
N GLY A 153 -1.81 -7.03 3.76
CA GLY A 153 -2.93 -7.12 4.68
C GLY A 153 -2.70 -8.13 5.80
N LEU A 154 -2.21 -9.33 5.48
CA LEU A 154 -1.93 -10.36 6.47
C LEU A 154 -0.86 -9.89 7.47
N LEU A 155 0.21 -9.25 6.99
CA LEU A 155 1.24 -8.67 7.87
C LEU A 155 0.63 -7.60 8.79
N PHE A 156 -0.23 -6.75 8.24
CA PHE A 156 -0.95 -5.73 9.02
C PHE A 156 -1.87 -6.37 10.09
N MET A 157 -2.56 -7.46 9.75
CA MET A 157 -3.40 -8.21 10.68
C MET A 157 -2.57 -8.84 11.80
N ILE A 158 -1.41 -9.42 11.48
CA ILE A 158 -0.50 -9.97 12.49
C ILE A 158 -0.05 -8.87 13.46
N SER A 159 0.26 -7.67 12.96
CA SER A 159 0.59 -6.50 13.80
C SER A 159 -0.53 -6.20 14.79
N ILE A 160 -1.78 -6.09 14.31
CA ILE A 160 -2.94 -5.81 15.18
C ILE A 160 -3.13 -6.89 16.25
N VAL A 161 -2.95 -8.17 15.89
CA VAL A 161 -3.08 -9.28 16.85
C VAL A 161 -2.02 -9.18 17.95
N ILE A 162 -0.78 -8.82 17.60
CA ILE A 162 0.31 -8.59 18.56
C ILE A 162 -0.04 -7.42 19.49
N ASP A 163 -0.48 -6.28 18.93
CA ASP A 163 -0.87 -5.10 19.72
C ASP A 163 -2.03 -5.42 20.68
N SER A 164 -3.01 -6.19 20.18
CA SER A 164 -4.16 -6.64 20.99
C SER A 164 -3.73 -7.55 22.13
N PHE A 165 -2.77 -8.44 21.86
CA PHE A 165 -2.22 -9.35 22.85
C PHE A 165 -1.42 -8.60 23.92
N GLU A 166 -0.65 -7.57 23.54
CA GLU A 166 0.06 -6.70 24.48
C GLU A 166 -0.90 -5.98 25.43
N VAL A 167 -1.98 -5.40 24.91
CA VAL A 167 -3.01 -4.74 25.74
C VAL A 167 -3.67 -5.74 26.71
N PHE A 168 -3.89 -6.98 26.28
CA PHE A 168 -4.46 -8.02 27.14
C PHE A 168 -3.47 -8.50 28.21
N ALA A 169 -2.21 -8.75 27.83
CA ALA A 169 -1.14 -9.15 28.72
C ALA A 169 -0.83 -8.07 29.76
N GLY A 170 -0.78 -6.80 29.34
CA GLY A 170 -0.62 -5.64 30.22
C GLY A 170 -1.72 -5.60 31.27
N LYS A 171 -2.99 -5.72 30.88
CA LYS A 171 -4.13 -5.75 31.82
C LYS A 171 -4.07 -6.92 32.82
N TYR A 172 -3.50 -8.06 32.44
CA TYR A 172 -3.30 -9.17 33.37
C TYR A 172 -2.16 -8.91 34.35
N ILE A 173 -1.03 -8.35 33.89
CA ILE A 173 0.15 -8.03 34.72
C ILE A 173 -0.16 -6.93 35.73
N THR A 174 -0.81 -5.83 35.32
CA THR A 174 -1.18 -4.72 36.24
C THR A 174 -2.24 -5.14 37.27
N ARG A 175 -2.94 -6.25 37.04
CA ARG A 175 -3.93 -6.80 37.99
C ARG A 175 -3.32 -7.69 39.06
N ILE A 176 -2.20 -8.37 38.75
CA ILE A 176 -1.46 -9.22 39.70
C ILE A 176 -0.35 -8.46 40.43
N TRP A 177 0.14 -7.36 39.85
CA TRP A 177 1.07 -6.45 40.51
C TRP A 177 0.61 -5.00 40.28
N PRO A 178 -0.03 -4.35 41.28
CA PRO A 178 -0.34 -2.93 41.21
C PRO A 178 0.92 -2.06 41.21
#